data_AF-A0AAE1JVX6-F1
#
_entry.id   AF-A0AAE1JVX6-F1
#
_cell.length_a   1.000
_cell.length_b   1.000
_cell.length_c   1.000
_cell.angle_alpha   90.00
_cell.angle_beta   90.00
_cell.angle_gamma   90.00
#
_symmetry.space_group_name_H-M   'P 1'
#
loop_
_entity.id
_entity.type
_entity.pdbx_description
1 polymer ?
#
loop_
_entity_poly.entity_id
_entity_poly.type
_entity_poly.pdbx_seq_one_letter_code
_entity_poly.pdbx_strand_id
1 'polypeptide(L)'
;MGLFSPNYAFLMIGRFLVGVGVGFTLMIVPVYTAEVSPTCPRCIHEISITIGIMLGYLSNFAFSKLLLWLGWRLMLGVGVFPSVLIPLGVLALPESPHWLVMRGRLGDAHRVLQKISDSKQEAQQRLVDIKSVAGILESCNEDVIEVINKKKSVEGVWKEMFITGTPAIRHIIVAIISIHFFHFFQQAVGLDSIILYSPTIFKKAGITSDREKLLATVAVGCTNTFFILVPMFLWDGFRFGRRAMLLTSFGGLTVSLFTLGTCLTAIGHSDKKVTWAAVLSIASMYSSVASFSIGAGPN
;
A
#
# COMPACT_ATOMS: atom_id res chain seq x y z
N MET A 1 13.22 -7.38 16.98
CA MET A 1 12.88 -8.54 17.83
C MET A 1 13.12 -9.90 17.15
N GLY A 2 12.73 -10.17 15.90
CA GLY A 2 12.89 -11.51 15.28
C GLY A 2 14.31 -12.12 15.28
N LEU A 3 15.35 -11.27 15.26
CA LEU A 3 16.77 -11.67 15.21
C LEU A 3 17.23 -12.54 16.40
N PHE A 4 16.65 -12.34 17.58
CA PHE A 4 17.06 -13.00 18.84
C PHE A 4 16.07 -14.05 19.35
N SER A 5 15.08 -14.45 18.55
CA SER A 5 14.08 -15.42 19.03
C SER A 5 14.73 -16.76 19.38
N PRO A 6 14.57 -17.24 20.63
CA PRO A 6 14.97 -18.58 21.03
C PRO A 6 13.81 -19.59 20.91
N ASN A 7 12.58 -19.09 20.77
CA ASN A 7 11.36 -19.90 20.82
C ASN A 7 10.29 -19.39 19.84
N TYR A 8 9.43 -20.29 19.34
CA TYR A 8 8.39 -20.01 18.35
C TYR A 8 7.42 -18.91 18.80
N ALA A 9 7.05 -18.89 20.08
CA ALA A 9 6.19 -17.87 20.66
C ALA A 9 6.74 -16.44 20.47
N PHE A 10 8.06 -16.27 20.56
CA PHE A 10 8.69 -14.96 20.38
C PHE A 10 8.62 -14.48 18.93
N LEU A 11 8.71 -15.39 17.95
CA LEU A 11 8.48 -15.07 16.56
C LEU A 11 7.04 -14.63 16.31
N MET A 12 6.06 -15.30 16.92
CA MET A 12 4.65 -14.95 16.79
C MET A 12 4.34 -13.57 17.37
N ILE A 13 4.86 -13.26 18.57
CA ILE A 13 4.72 -11.93 19.17
C ILE A 13 5.38 -10.86 18.29
N GLY A 14 6.58 -11.15 17.77
CA GLY A 14 7.26 -10.23 16.84
C GLY A 14 6.44 -9.96 15.58
N ARG A 15 5.83 -10.98 14.98
CA ARG A 15 4.95 -10.82 13.81
C ARG A 15 3.69 -10.03 14.14
N PHE A 16 3.10 -10.26 15.31
CA PHE A 16 1.95 -9.50 15.76
C PHE A 16 2.27 -8.00 15.89
N LEU A 17 3.39 -7.66 16.55
CA LEU A 17 3.82 -6.26 16.71
C LEU A 17 4.13 -5.59 15.37
N VAL A 18 4.80 -6.29 14.46
CA VAL A 18 5.04 -5.79 13.10
C VAL A 18 3.71 -5.56 12.37
N GLY A 19 2.74 -6.47 12.50
CA GLY A 19 1.40 -6.32 11.91
C GLY A 19 0.66 -5.09 12.43
N VAL A 20 0.68 -4.84 13.74
CA VAL A 20 0.10 -3.63 14.35
C VAL A 20 0.77 -2.37 13.82
N GLY A 21 2.11 -2.35 13.74
CA GLY A 21 2.86 -1.21 13.21
C GLY A 21 2.55 -0.92 11.73
N VAL A 22 2.48 -1.96 10.90
CA VAL A 22 2.08 -1.83 9.49
C VAL A 22 0.65 -1.30 9.38
N GLY A 23 -0.28 -1.77 10.22
CA GLY A 23 -1.66 -1.28 10.26
C GLY A 23 -1.76 0.23 10.53
N PHE A 24 -1.04 0.74 11.53
CA PHE A 24 -0.97 2.18 11.79
C PHE A 24 -0.36 2.95 10.63
N THR A 25 0.70 2.42 10.03
CA THR A 25 1.39 3.06 8.90
C THR A 25 0.46 3.18 7.69
N LEU A 26 -0.31 2.14 7.38
CA LEU A 26 -1.28 2.14 6.27
C LEU A 26 -2.41 3.16 6.46
N MET A 27 -2.74 3.52 7.70
CA MET A 27 -3.72 4.57 7.99
C MET A 27 -3.12 5.97 7.92
N ILE A 28 -1.94 6.17 8.52
CA ILE A 28 -1.34 7.50 8.70
C ILE A 28 -0.72 8.01 7.40
N VAL A 29 0.00 7.16 6.67
CA VAL A 29 0.80 7.57 5.51
C VAL A 29 -0.06 8.16 4.37
N PRO A 30 -1.17 7.54 3.94
CA PRO A 30 -2.00 8.11 2.89
C PRO A 30 -2.68 9.42 3.31
N VAL A 31 -3.09 9.54 4.58
CA VAL A 31 -3.71 10.76 5.12
C VAL A 31 -2.71 11.90 5.17
N TYR A 32 -1.55 11.67 5.78
CA TYR A 32 -0.50 12.68 5.88
C TYR A 32 -0.08 13.21 4.51
N THR A 33 0.03 12.32 3.53
CA THR A 33 0.54 12.73 2.21
C THR A 33 -0.54 13.39 1.36
N ALA A 34 -1.81 13.02 1.55
CA ALA A 34 -2.93 13.78 0.99
C ALA A 34 -3.01 15.20 1.56
N GLU A 35 -2.61 15.41 2.82
CA GLU A 35 -2.61 16.72 3.46
C GLU A 35 -1.40 17.58 3.10
N VAL A 36 -0.24 16.95 2.88
CA VAL A 36 1.03 17.65 2.63
C VAL A 36 1.25 17.96 1.16
N SER A 37 0.94 17.06 0.23
CA SER A 37 1.41 17.23 -1.15
C SER A 37 0.37 17.86 -2.11
N PRO A 38 0.82 18.71 -3.06
CA PRO A 38 -0.10 19.42 -3.95
C PRO A 38 -0.60 18.61 -5.16
N THR A 39 0.20 17.70 -5.75
CA THR A 39 -0.08 17.30 -7.15
C THR A 39 -0.04 15.79 -7.48
N CYS A 40 0.61 14.89 -6.72
CA CYS A 40 0.38 13.44 -6.92
C CYS A 40 0.90 12.55 -5.77
N PRO A 41 0.33 12.67 -4.55
CA PRO A 41 0.80 11.95 -3.36
C PRO A 41 0.80 10.43 -3.48
N ARG A 42 -0.27 9.89 -4.07
CA ARG A 42 -0.64 8.47 -3.94
C ARG A 42 0.38 7.57 -4.63
N CYS A 43 0.94 8.04 -5.74
CA CYS A 43 1.91 7.32 -6.54
C CYS A 43 3.22 7.02 -5.79
N ILE A 44 3.70 7.97 -4.99
CA ILE A 44 5.00 7.83 -4.31
C ILE A 44 4.94 6.75 -3.23
N HIS A 45 3.87 6.71 -2.45
CA HIS A 45 3.71 5.68 -1.40
C HIS A 45 3.63 4.30 -1.98
N GLU A 46 2.92 4.15 -3.09
CA GLU A 46 2.68 2.84 -3.65
C GLU A 46 3.90 2.27 -4.36
N ILE A 47 4.65 3.12 -5.08
CA ILE A 47 5.99 2.76 -5.57
C ILE A 47 6.87 2.36 -4.38
N SER A 48 6.85 3.12 -3.28
CA SER A 48 7.69 2.85 -2.10
C SER A 48 7.38 1.48 -1.47
N ILE A 49 6.10 1.11 -1.36
CA ILE A 49 5.68 -0.22 -0.88
C ILE A 49 6.23 -1.31 -1.80
N THR A 50 6.07 -1.14 -3.11
CA THR A 50 6.46 -2.14 -4.11
C THR A 50 7.98 -2.32 -4.19
N ILE A 51 8.74 -1.22 -4.11
CA ILE A 51 10.20 -1.25 -3.97
C ILE A 51 10.60 -1.96 -2.67
N GLY A 52 9.90 -1.70 -1.56
CA GLY A 52 10.14 -2.38 -0.29
C GLY A 52 9.97 -3.91 -0.39
N ILE A 53 8.91 -4.37 -1.05
CA ILE A 53 8.68 -5.80 -1.32
C ILE A 53 9.80 -6.38 -2.20
N MET A 54 10.19 -5.67 -3.26
CA MET A 54 11.28 -6.08 -4.16
C MET A 54 12.61 -6.20 -3.40
N LEU A 55 12.96 -5.21 -2.57
CA LEU A 55 14.15 -5.25 -1.71
C LEU A 55 14.10 -6.43 -0.71
N GLY A 56 12.90 -6.77 -0.22
CA GLY A 56 12.68 -7.97 0.59
C GLY A 56 13.04 -9.25 -0.16
N TYR A 57 12.59 -9.41 -1.41
CA TYR A 57 12.97 -10.57 -2.23
C TYR A 57 14.46 -10.58 -2.58
N LEU A 58 15.05 -9.42 -2.87
CA LEU A 58 16.47 -9.31 -3.15
C LEU A 58 17.32 -9.68 -1.93
N SER A 59 16.92 -9.21 -0.74
CA SER A 59 17.50 -9.62 0.54
C SER A 59 17.41 -11.13 0.72
N ASN A 60 16.24 -11.72 0.45
CA ASN A 60 16.06 -13.17 0.53
C ASN A 60 16.99 -13.94 -0.43
N PHE A 61 17.18 -13.44 -1.65
CA PHE A 61 18.11 -14.03 -2.60
C PHE A 61 19.58 -13.88 -2.15
N ALA A 62 19.97 -12.69 -1.65
CA ALA A 62 21.33 -12.41 -1.20
C ALA A 62 21.75 -13.28 0.00
N PHE A 63 20.88 -13.42 1.00
CA PHE A 63 21.15 -14.20 2.21
C PHE A 63 20.89 -15.70 2.08
N SER A 64 20.36 -16.16 0.93
CA SER A 64 20.09 -17.58 0.68
C SER A 64 21.32 -18.49 0.69
N LYS A 65 22.52 -17.92 0.49
CA LYS A 65 23.79 -18.66 0.49
C LYS A 65 24.40 -18.84 1.88
N LEU A 66 23.86 -18.17 2.90
CA LEU A 66 24.38 -18.28 4.28
C LEU A 66 23.84 -19.53 4.98
N LEU A 67 24.54 -19.97 6.03
CA LEU A 67 24.09 -21.10 6.84
C LEU A 67 22.68 -20.87 7.37
N LEU A 68 21.88 -21.95 7.38
CA LEU A 68 20.48 -21.96 7.80
C LEU A 68 20.24 -21.35 9.18
N TRP A 69 21.20 -21.39 10.11
CA TRP A 69 21.04 -20.76 11.42
C TRP A 69 21.06 -19.21 11.38
N LEU A 70 21.75 -18.62 10.40
CA LEU A 70 22.00 -17.18 10.29
C LEU A 70 21.19 -16.53 9.17
N GLY A 71 20.95 -17.26 8.08
CA GLY A 71 20.30 -16.75 6.87
C GLY A 71 18.92 -16.14 7.15
N TRP A 72 18.00 -16.91 7.73
CA TRP A 72 16.64 -16.40 8.02
C TRP A 72 16.62 -15.29 9.07
N ARG A 73 17.57 -15.31 10.03
CA ARG A 73 17.69 -14.23 11.02
C ARG A 73 18.06 -12.93 10.32
N LEU A 74 19.09 -12.95 9.48
CA LEU A 74 19.53 -11.77 8.72
C LEU A 74 18.46 -11.29 7.73
N MET A 75 17.72 -12.20 7.07
CA MET A 75 16.57 -11.86 6.22
C MET A 75 15.53 -11.02 6.99
N LEU A 76 15.19 -11.42 8.22
CA LEU A 76 14.29 -10.65 9.09
C LEU A 76 14.96 -9.39 9.65
N GLY A 77 16.27 -9.43 9.89
CA GLY A 77 17.07 -8.35 10.44
C GLY A 77 17.17 -7.13 9.51
N VAL A 78 17.24 -7.36 8.20
CA VAL A 78 17.28 -6.28 7.19
C VAL A 78 16.03 -5.40 7.26
N GLY A 79 14.87 -5.98 7.60
CA GLY A 79 13.63 -5.23 7.80
C GLY A 79 13.66 -4.25 8.98
N VAL A 80 14.60 -4.40 9.92
CA VAL A 80 14.77 -3.45 11.04
C VAL A 80 15.32 -2.12 10.56
N PHE A 81 16.12 -2.12 9.48
CA PHE A 81 16.75 -0.91 8.95
C PHE A 81 15.73 0.18 8.57
N PRO A 82 14.73 -0.06 7.70
CA PRO A 82 13.70 0.94 7.43
C PRO A 82 12.86 1.29 8.67
N SER A 83 12.61 0.34 9.57
CA SER A 83 11.85 0.60 10.80
C SER A 83 12.54 1.57 11.78
N VAL A 84 13.87 1.64 11.78
CA VAL A 84 14.62 2.61 12.60
C VAL A 84 14.76 3.94 11.87
N LEU A 85 14.90 3.93 10.55
CA LEU A 85 14.99 5.14 9.74
C LEU A 85 13.70 5.96 9.76
N ILE A 86 12.52 5.32 9.76
CA ILE A 86 11.24 6.04 9.73
C ILE A 86 11.08 6.97 10.95
N PRO A 87 11.22 6.52 12.22
CA PRO A 87 11.16 7.41 13.38
C PRO A 87 12.16 8.56 13.33
N LEU A 88 13.39 8.31 12.86
CA LEU A 88 14.39 9.37 12.70
C LEU A 88 13.96 10.40 11.64
N GLY A 89 13.36 9.94 10.54
CA GLY A 89 12.80 10.80 9.51
C GLY A 89 11.61 11.63 10.01
N VAL A 90 10.76 11.05 10.86
CA VAL A 90 9.60 11.76 11.46
C VAL A 90 10.04 12.96 12.30
N LEU A 91 11.20 12.89 12.95
CA LEU A 91 11.75 14.04 13.70
C LEU A 91 12.09 15.24 12.79
N ALA A 92 12.32 15.00 11.49
CA ALA A 92 12.62 16.04 10.51
C ALA A 92 11.38 16.48 9.70
N LEU A 93 10.27 15.75 9.78
CA LEU A 93 9.05 16.04 9.02
C LEU A 93 8.24 17.18 9.66
N PRO A 94 7.66 18.10 8.87
CA PRO A 94 6.75 19.11 9.39
C PRO A 94 5.43 18.47 9.89
N GLU A 95 4.85 19.06 10.93
CA GLU A 95 3.51 18.69 11.41
C GLU A 95 2.45 18.91 10.31
N SER A 96 1.34 18.16 10.36
CA SER A 96 0.25 18.34 9.38
C SER A 96 -0.38 19.73 9.50
N PRO A 97 -0.53 20.48 8.38
CA PRO A 97 -1.16 21.80 8.40
C PRO A 97 -2.64 21.74 8.80
N HIS A 98 -3.35 20.67 8.43
CA HIS A 98 -4.74 20.44 8.83
C HIS A 98 -4.87 20.23 10.34
N TRP A 99 -4.00 19.38 10.91
CA TRP A 99 -3.99 19.13 12.36
C TRP A 99 -3.68 20.39 13.16
N LEU A 100 -2.73 21.22 12.69
CA LEU A 100 -2.39 22.50 13.31
C LEU A 100 -3.57 23.47 13.34
N VAL A 101 -4.33 23.59 12.23
CA VAL A 101 -5.55 24.42 12.18
C VAL A 101 -6.63 23.88 13.12
N MET A 102 -6.84 22.56 13.17
CA MET A 102 -7.80 21.94 14.10
C MET A 102 -7.44 22.16 15.58
N ARG A 103 -6.15 22.33 15.88
CA ARG A 103 -5.65 22.65 17.23
C ARG A 103 -5.62 24.16 17.51
N GLY A 104 -6.03 25.00 16.56
CA GLY A 104 -6.07 26.45 16.69
C GLY A 104 -4.74 27.16 16.46
N ARG A 105 -3.66 26.43 16.10
CA ARG A 105 -2.31 26.99 15.87
C ARG A 105 -2.17 27.47 14.43
N LEU A 106 -2.83 28.58 14.10
CA LEU A 106 -2.87 29.12 12.74
C LEU A 106 -1.51 29.65 12.25
N GLY A 107 -0.72 30.25 13.14
CA GLY A 107 0.61 30.78 12.79
C GLY A 107 1.57 29.67 12.37
N ASP A 108 1.58 28.55 13.11
CA ASP A 108 2.38 27.38 12.78
C ASP A 108 1.90 26.69 11.51
N ALA A 109 0.58 26.58 11.31
CA ALA A 109 -0.01 26.04 10.08
C ALA A 109 0.42 26.85 8.86
N HIS A 110 0.39 28.19 8.95
CA HIS A 110 0.83 29.06 7.87
C HIS A 110 2.31 28.89 7.55
N ARG A 111 3.16 28.80 8.59
CA ARG A 111 4.60 28.59 8.43
C ARG A 111 4.93 27.25 7.78
N VAL A 112 4.18 26.20 8.12
CA VAL A 112 4.31 24.88 7.50
C VAL A 112 3.83 24.91 6.05
N LEU A 113 2.68 25.52 5.75
CA LEU A 113 2.17 25.67 4.38
C LEU A 113 3.14 26.46 3.50
N GLN A 114 3.75 27.53 4.02
CA GLN A 114 4.77 28.28 3.29
C GLN A 114 6.03 27.47 2.95
N LYS A 115 6.36 26.43 3.72
CA LYS A 115 7.50 25.54 3.45
C LYS A 115 7.18 24.46 2.41
N ILE A 116 5.90 24.09 2.29
CA ILE A 116 5.46 22.94 1.48
C ILE A 116 4.89 23.39 0.13
N SER A 117 4.27 24.57 0.06
CA SER A 117 3.71 25.12 -1.18
C SER A 117 4.77 25.78 -2.06
N ASP A 118 4.59 25.69 -3.38
CA ASP A 118 5.51 26.26 -4.36
C ASP A 118 5.44 27.81 -4.39
N SER A 119 4.31 28.38 -3.97
CA SER A 119 4.08 29.83 -3.91
C SER A 119 3.44 30.28 -2.60
N LYS A 120 3.80 31.49 -2.15
CA LYS A 120 3.16 32.14 -0.99
C LYS A 120 1.66 32.36 -1.19
N GLN A 121 1.21 32.57 -2.42
CA GLN A 121 -0.22 32.71 -2.74
C GLN A 121 -0.96 31.37 -2.61
N GLU A 122 -0.35 30.26 -3.05
CA GLU A 122 -0.95 28.93 -2.89
C GLU A 122 -1.06 28.56 -1.40
N ALA A 123 -0.03 28.84 -0.61
CA ALA A 123 -0.05 28.63 0.84
C ALA A 123 -1.18 29.39 1.53
N GLN A 124 -1.48 30.62 1.10
CA GLN A 124 -2.59 31.42 1.61
C GLN A 124 -3.94 30.86 1.20
N GLN A 125 -4.11 30.48 -0.07
CA GLN A 125 -5.34 29.85 -0.55
C GLN A 125 -5.65 28.55 0.20
N ARG A 126 -4.66 27.67 0.38
CA ARG A 126 -4.84 26.44 1.16
C ARG A 126 -5.21 26.72 2.60
N LEU A 127 -4.61 27.73 3.23
CA LEU A 127 -4.94 28.09 4.60
C LEU A 127 -6.39 28.58 4.72
N VAL A 128 -6.88 29.35 3.75
CA VAL A 128 -8.28 29.81 3.68
C VAL A 128 -9.23 28.62 3.50
N ASP A 129 -8.91 27.70 2.58
CA ASP A 129 -9.71 26.50 2.36
C ASP A 129 -9.82 25.65 3.64
N ILE A 130 -8.70 25.44 4.33
CA ILE A 130 -8.67 24.66 5.59
C ILE A 130 -9.46 25.37 6.70
N LYS A 131 -9.36 26.70 6.81
CA LYS A 131 -10.16 27.49 7.78
C LYS A 131 -11.66 27.35 7.50
N SER A 132 -12.07 27.40 6.24
CA SER A 132 -13.48 27.28 5.84
C SER A 132 -14.06 25.91 6.22
N VAL A 133 -13.30 24.83 6.02
CA VAL A 133 -13.69 23.46 6.41
C VAL A 133 -13.73 23.30 7.93
N ALA A 134 -12.83 23.94 8.65
CA ALA A 134 -12.80 23.95 10.11
C ALA A 134 -13.89 24.84 10.74
N GLY A 135 -14.63 25.62 9.95
CA GLY A 135 -15.64 26.56 10.44
C GLY A 135 -15.06 27.76 11.17
N ILE A 136 -13.80 28.10 10.89
CA ILE A 136 -13.10 29.26 11.46
C ILE A 136 -13.32 30.46 10.51
N LEU A 137 -13.69 31.62 11.07
CA LEU A 137 -13.90 32.83 10.26
C LEU A 137 -12.62 33.25 9.55
N GLU A 138 -12.76 33.65 8.29
CA GLU A 138 -11.67 34.12 7.41
C GLU A 138 -10.90 35.31 8.01
N SER A 139 -11.58 36.12 8.83
CA SER A 139 -11.03 37.31 9.49
C SER A 139 -10.16 37.03 10.71
N CYS A 140 -10.13 35.79 11.22
CA CYS A 140 -9.29 35.44 12.36
C CYS A 140 -7.84 35.23 11.90
N ASN A 141 -7.00 36.25 12.11
CA ASN A 141 -5.56 36.24 11.88
C ASN A 141 -4.74 36.08 13.18
N GLU A 142 -5.39 35.78 14.30
CA GLU A 142 -4.68 35.47 15.54
C GLU A 142 -3.88 34.17 15.39
N ASP A 143 -2.63 34.18 15.85
CA ASP A 143 -1.70 33.04 15.71
C ASP A 143 -2.18 31.79 16.45
N VAL A 144 -2.97 31.97 17.51
CA VAL A 144 -3.58 30.91 18.31
C VAL A 144 -5.03 31.27 18.62
N ILE A 145 -5.97 30.45 18.15
CA ILE A 145 -7.39 30.56 18.50
C ILE A 145 -7.74 29.45 19.48
N GLU A 146 -8.49 29.76 20.55
CA GLU A 146 -9.17 28.73 21.33
C GLU A 146 -10.27 28.09 20.48
N VAL A 147 -9.94 26.99 19.80
CA VAL A 147 -10.95 26.19 19.12
C VAL A 147 -11.86 25.63 20.21
N ILE A 148 -13.10 26.12 20.25
CA ILE A 148 -14.19 25.50 21.01
C ILE A 148 -14.40 24.13 20.36
N ASN A 149 -13.59 23.18 20.80
CA ASN A 149 -13.60 21.82 20.35
C ASN A 149 -14.95 21.29 20.83
N LYS A 150 -15.96 21.28 19.94
CA LYS A 150 -17.15 20.45 20.14
C LYS A 150 -16.60 19.03 20.17
N LYS A 151 -16.19 18.57 21.36
CA LYS A 151 -16.06 17.16 21.72
C LYS A 151 -17.45 16.57 21.55
N LYS A 152 -17.90 16.37 20.31
CA LYS A 152 -18.95 15.41 20.05
C LYS A 152 -18.36 14.09 20.54
N SER A 153 -18.91 13.57 21.63
CA SER A 153 -18.57 12.25 22.15
C SER A 153 -18.57 11.28 20.97
N VAL A 154 -17.58 10.39 20.91
CA VAL A 154 -17.45 9.39 19.85
C VAL A 154 -18.79 8.66 19.63
N GLU A 155 -19.52 8.37 20.71
CA GLU A 155 -20.87 7.78 20.67
C GLU A 155 -21.91 8.61 19.89
N GLY A 156 -21.81 9.94 19.92
CA GLY A 156 -22.67 10.85 19.16
C GLY A 156 -22.38 10.80 17.66
N VAL A 157 -21.13 10.56 17.26
CA VAL A 157 -20.72 10.46 15.85
C VAL A 157 -21.24 9.17 15.24
N TRP A 158 -21.10 8.02 15.91
CA TRP A 158 -21.64 6.75 15.43
C TRP A 158 -23.18 6.78 15.36
N LYS A 159 -23.84 7.40 16.35
CA LYS A 159 -25.31 7.58 16.33
C LYS A 159 -25.76 8.53 15.22
N GLU A 160 -25.11 9.66 14.99
CA GLU A 160 -25.47 10.56 13.88
C GLU A 160 -25.21 9.93 12.50
N MET A 161 -24.14 9.14 12.35
CA MET A 161 -23.83 8.45 11.10
C MET A 161 -24.86 7.37 10.75
N PHE A 162 -25.29 6.56 11.72
CA PHE A 162 -26.19 5.43 11.46
C PHE A 162 -27.70 5.72 11.69
N ILE A 163 -28.06 6.68 12.56
CA ILE A 163 -29.45 6.88 13.02
C ILE A 163 -30.03 8.21 12.53
N THR A 164 -29.24 9.29 12.48
CA THR A 164 -29.72 10.66 12.16
C THR A 164 -29.28 11.12 10.76
N GLY A 165 -29.21 10.21 9.79
CA GLY A 165 -28.60 10.45 8.49
C GLY A 165 -29.43 11.36 7.57
N THR A 166 -29.02 12.62 7.45
CA THR A 166 -29.37 13.50 6.32
C THR A 166 -29.03 12.79 5.00
N PRO A 167 -29.81 12.94 3.90
CA PRO A 167 -29.58 12.20 2.64
C PRO A 167 -28.15 12.33 2.08
N ALA A 168 -27.43 13.43 2.33
CA ALA A 168 -26.03 13.58 1.95
C ALA A 168 -25.08 12.61 2.69
N ILE A 169 -25.26 12.43 4.00
CA ILE A 169 -24.46 11.51 4.83
C ILE A 169 -24.68 10.06 4.39
N ARG A 170 -25.92 9.71 4.02
CA ARG A 170 -26.24 8.35 3.52
C ARG A 170 -25.50 8.04 2.23
N HIS A 171 -25.40 8.98 1.29
CA HIS A 171 -24.63 8.78 0.05
C HIS A 171 -23.13 8.62 0.34
N ILE A 172 -22.58 9.39 1.29
CA ILE A 172 -21.18 9.26 1.71
C ILE A 172 -20.92 7.88 2.34
N ILE A 173 -21.81 7.42 3.23
CA ILE A 173 -21.68 6.10 3.86
C ILE A 173 -21.77 4.98 2.83
N VAL A 174 -22.72 5.04 1.89
CA VAL A 174 -22.83 4.05 0.82
C VAL A 174 -21.56 4.04 -0.04
N ALA A 175 -21.00 5.22 -0.35
CA ALA A 175 -19.73 5.30 -1.09
C ALA A 175 -18.57 4.68 -0.31
N ILE A 176 -18.44 4.98 0.98
CA ILE A 176 -17.41 4.40 1.86
C ILE A 176 -17.54 2.88 1.92
N ILE A 177 -18.74 2.36 2.20
CA ILE A 177 -19.00 0.92 2.24
C ILE A 177 -18.67 0.27 0.88
N SER A 178 -19.05 0.91 -0.23
CA SER A 178 -18.76 0.39 -1.57
C SER A 178 -17.25 0.32 -1.85
N ILE A 179 -16.48 1.31 -1.43
CA ILE A 179 -15.01 1.34 -1.57
C ILE A 179 -14.37 0.23 -0.72
N HIS A 180 -14.79 0.08 0.54
CA HIS A 180 -14.28 -0.99 1.40
C HIS A 180 -14.64 -2.39 0.87
N PHE A 181 -15.87 -2.55 0.39
CA PHE A 181 -16.32 -3.80 -0.23
C PHE A 181 -15.49 -4.10 -1.48
N PHE A 182 -15.26 -3.11 -2.34
CA PHE A 182 -14.38 -3.25 -3.50
C PHE A 182 -12.96 -3.70 -3.12
N HIS A 183 -12.36 -3.09 -2.10
CA HIS A 183 -11.03 -3.48 -1.60
C HIS A 183 -11.02 -4.92 -1.05
N PHE A 184 -12.11 -5.33 -0.38
CA PHE A 184 -12.28 -6.72 0.05
C PHE A 184 -12.29 -7.69 -1.12
N PHE A 185 -12.99 -7.38 -2.23
CA PHE A 185 -12.94 -8.22 -3.43
C PHE A 185 -11.54 -8.29 -4.03
N GLN A 186 -10.82 -7.16 -4.10
CA GLN A 186 -9.45 -7.15 -4.59
C GLN A 186 -8.55 -8.10 -3.77
N GLN A 187 -8.71 -8.13 -2.45
CA GLN A 187 -8.00 -9.07 -1.56
C GLN A 187 -8.48 -10.52 -1.75
N ALA A 188 -9.78 -10.74 -1.95
CA ALA A 188 -10.37 -12.06 -2.15
C ALA A 188 -9.89 -12.77 -3.42
N VAL A 189 -9.45 -12.02 -4.43
CA VAL A 189 -8.78 -12.57 -5.62
C VAL A 189 -7.51 -13.37 -5.25
N GLY A 190 -6.84 -13.02 -4.14
CA GLY A 190 -5.75 -13.82 -3.58
C GLY A 190 -4.39 -13.65 -4.26
N LEU A 191 -4.11 -12.49 -4.87
CA LEU A 191 -2.80 -12.21 -5.49
C LEU A 191 -1.65 -12.33 -4.49
N ASP A 192 -1.84 -11.80 -3.27
CA ASP A 192 -0.86 -11.90 -2.20
C ASP A 192 -0.59 -13.36 -1.82
N SER A 193 -1.60 -14.24 -1.89
CA SER A 193 -1.42 -15.67 -1.68
C SER A 193 -0.58 -16.31 -2.79
N ILE A 194 -0.82 -15.95 -4.06
CA ILE A 194 -0.04 -16.46 -5.20
C ILE A 194 1.42 -16.03 -5.11
N ILE A 195 1.66 -14.77 -4.74
CA ILE A 195 3.00 -14.21 -4.57
C ILE A 195 3.71 -14.90 -3.38
N LEU A 196 3.02 -15.06 -2.24
CA LEU A 196 3.55 -15.74 -1.05
C LEU A 196 3.94 -17.19 -1.34
N TYR A 197 3.11 -17.92 -2.08
CA TYR A 197 3.35 -19.32 -2.44
C TYR A 197 4.09 -19.48 -3.78
N SER A 198 4.60 -18.39 -4.37
CA SER A 198 5.32 -18.41 -5.64
C SER A 198 6.48 -19.41 -5.70
N PRO A 199 7.35 -19.55 -4.67
CA PRO A 199 8.45 -20.53 -4.73
C PRO A 199 7.94 -21.97 -4.79
N THR A 200 6.79 -22.22 -4.16
CA THR A 200 6.11 -23.53 -4.17
C THR A 200 5.48 -23.81 -5.53
N ILE A 201 4.91 -22.79 -6.19
CA ILE A 201 4.38 -22.88 -7.55
C ILE A 201 5.52 -23.18 -8.53
N PHE A 202 6.66 -22.47 -8.43
CA PHE A 202 7.85 -22.73 -9.24
C PHE A 202 8.41 -24.14 -9.04
N LYS A 203 8.42 -24.63 -7.79
CA LYS A 203 8.80 -26.01 -7.48
C LYS A 203 7.86 -27.02 -8.16
N LYS A 204 6.54 -26.80 -8.11
CA LYS A 204 5.55 -27.66 -8.78
C LYS A 204 5.65 -27.61 -10.30
N ALA A 205 6.03 -26.46 -10.87
CA ALA A 205 6.31 -26.30 -12.29
C ALA A 205 7.62 -27.00 -12.73
N GLY A 206 8.41 -27.56 -11.81
CA GLY A 206 9.59 -28.36 -12.14
C GLY A 206 10.92 -27.62 -12.04
N ILE A 207 10.94 -26.38 -11.51
CA ILE A 207 12.19 -25.70 -11.13
C ILE A 207 12.72 -26.38 -9.87
N THR A 208 13.80 -27.15 -10.01
CA THR A 208 14.36 -27.96 -8.90
C THR A 208 15.33 -27.17 -8.03
N SER A 209 16.07 -26.21 -8.62
CA SER A 209 17.09 -25.41 -7.92
C SER A 209 16.48 -24.34 -7.03
N ASP A 210 16.89 -24.29 -5.75
CA ASP A 210 16.44 -23.26 -4.80
C ASP A 210 16.85 -21.85 -5.21
N ARG A 211 18.03 -21.71 -5.83
CA ARG A 211 18.52 -20.44 -6.35
C ARG A 211 17.63 -19.90 -7.47
N GLU A 212 17.19 -20.78 -8.36
CA GLU A 212 16.31 -20.40 -9.49
C GLU A 212 14.91 -20.02 -9.01
N LYS A 213 14.37 -20.72 -8.01
CA LYS A 213 13.08 -20.36 -7.37
C LYS A 213 13.14 -18.96 -6.75
N LEU A 214 14.20 -18.68 -5.99
CA LEU A 214 14.37 -17.37 -5.36
C LEU A 214 14.59 -16.26 -6.40
N LEU A 215 15.38 -16.53 -7.45
CA LEU A 215 15.57 -15.58 -8.55
C LEU A 215 14.26 -15.30 -9.29
N ALA A 216 13.44 -16.32 -9.52
CA ALA A 216 12.11 -16.14 -10.10
C ALA A 216 11.19 -15.31 -9.18
N THR A 217 11.24 -15.51 -7.87
CA THR A 217 10.49 -14.66 -6.93
C THR A 217 10.99 -13.21 -6.93
N VAL A 218 12.30 -12.96 -7.08
CA VAL A 218 12.83 -11.61 -7.28
C VAL A 218 12.28 -11.00 -8.57
N ALA A 219 12.27 -11.76 -9.67
CA ALA A 219 11.70 -11.32 -10.93
C ALA A 219 10.21 -10.98 -10.80
N VAL A 220 9.44 -11.68 -9.96
CA VAL A 220 8.03 -11.33 -9.66
C VAL A 220 7.94 -9.94 -9.01
N GLY A 221 8.82 -9.65 -8.05
CA GLY A 221 8.91 -8.31 -7.44
C GLY A 221 9.30 -7.22 -8.45
N CYS A 222 10.23 -7.51 -9.35
CA CYS A 222 10.61 -6.59 -10.42
C CYS A 222 9.44 -6.33 -11.38
N THR A 223 8.71 -7.37 -11.79
CA THR A 223 7.50 -7.26 -12.61
C THR A 223 6.47 -6.37 -11.91
N ASN A 224 6.20 -6.60 -10.63
CA ASN A 224 5.26 -5.76 -9.88
C ASN A 224 5.70 -4.28 -9.85
N THR A 225 6.99 -4.03 -9.59
CA THR A 225 7.58 -2.68 -9.54
C THR A 225 7.59 -1.99 -10.91
N PHE A 226 7.76 -2.73 -11.98
CA PHE A 226 7.76 -2.17 -13.33
C PHE A 226 6.34 -1.84 -13.79
N PHE A 227 5.40 -2.77 -13.59
CA PHE A 227 4.02 -2.60 -14.07
C PHE A 227 3.19 -1.62 -13.25
N ILE A 228 3.62 -1.25 -12.03
CA ILE A 228 2.97 -0.16 -11.28
C ILE A 228 3.31 1.23 -11.81
N LEU A 229 4.42 1.38 -12.53
CA LEU A 229 4.78 2.64 -13.19
C LEU A 229 3.94 2.88 -14.45
N VAL A 230 3.52 1.81 -15.12
CA VAL A 230 2.75 1.89 -16.36
C VAL A 230 1.47 2.73 -16.19
N PRO A 231 0.63 2.50 -15.17
CA PRO A 231 -0.54 3.34 -14.90
C PRO A 231 -0.22 4.80 -14.62
N MET A 232 0.91 5.07 -13.97
CA MET A 232 1.29 6.44 -13.63
C MET A 232 1.61 7.25 -14.88
N PHE A 233 2.33 6.66 -15.83
CA PHE A 233 2.58 7.29 -17.13
C PHE A 233 1.33 7.34 -18.02
N LEU A 234 0.47 6.31 -17.95
CA LEU A 234 -0.77 6.28 -18.71
C LEU A 234 -1.78 7.32 -18.20
N TRP A 235 -1.80 7.63 -16.90
CA TRP A 235 -2.71 8.62 -16.32
C TRP A 235 -2.40 10.04 -16.82
N ASP A 236 -1.12 10.41 -16.92
CA ASP A 236 -0.71 11.73 -17.40
C ASP A 236 -0.84 11.86 -18.93
N GLY A 237 -0.58 10.79 -19.69
CA GLY A 237 -0.51 10.88 -21.15
C GLY A 237 -1.81 10.52 -21.89
N PHE A 238 -2.63 9.64 -21.33
CA PHE A 238 -3.76 9.03 -22.00
C PHE A 238 -5.03 9.28 -21.17
N ARG A 239 -6.07 9.86 -21.78
CA ARG A 239 -7.40 10.04 -21.15
C ARG A 239 -8.15 8.71 -20.92
N PHE A 240 -7.43 7.63 -20.59
CA PHE A 240 -8.03 6.36 -20.20
C PHE A 240 -8.67 6.52 -18.84
N GLY A 241 -10.01 6.45 -18.80
CA GLY A 241 -10.75 6.53 -17.55
C GLY A 241 -10.38 5.38 -16.60
N ARG A 242 -10.33 5.68 -15.30
CA ARG A 242 -10.03 4.73 -14.19
C ARG A 242 -10.83 3.42 -14.28
N ARG A 243 -12.09 3.49 -14.72
CA ARG A 243 -12.97 2.32 -14.92
C ARG A 243 -12.45 1.36 -15.99
N ALA A 244 -11.90 1.88 -17.09
CA ALA A 244 -11.39 1.05 -18.18
C ALA A 244 -10.13 0.28 -17.75
N MET A 245 -9.20 0.95 -17.04
CA MET A 245 -7.98 0.32 -16.51
C MET A 245 -8.28 -0.78 -15.49
N LEU A 246 -9.28 -0.56 -14.63
CA LEU A 246 -9.77 -1.58 -13.71
C LEU A 246 -10.35 -2.79 -14.47
N LEU A 247 -11.20 -2.55 -15.47
CA LEU A 247 -11.86 -3.62 -16.20
C LEU A 247 -10.88 -4.47 -17.03
N THR A 248 -9.92 -3.84 -17.71
CA THR A 248 -8.88 -4.56 -18.46
C THR A 248 -8.02 -5.42 -17.55
N SER A 249 -7.76 -4.94 -16.34
CA SER A 249 -6.93 -5.64 -15.37
C SER A 249 -7.63 -6.83 -14.74
N PHE A 250 -8.90 -6.70 -14.33
CA PHE A 250 -9.69 -7.85 -13.90
C PHE A 250 -9.89 -8.87 -15.04
N GLY A 251 -10.03 -8.41 -16.28
CA GLY A 251 -10.09 -9.27 -17.46
C GLY A 251 -8.79 -10.07 -17.65
N GLY A 252 -7.65 -9.39 -17.70
CA GLY A 252 -6.33 -10.03 -17.84
C GLY A 252 -6.01 -10.97 -16.69
N LEU A 253 -6.44 -10.61 -15.47
CA LEU A 253 -6.28 -11.42 -14.29
C LEU A 253 -7.12 -12.69 -14.32
N THR A 254 -8.40 -12.59 -14.73
CA THR A 254 -9.29 -13.75 -14.86
C THR A 254 -8.72 -14.77 -15.84
N VAL A 255 -8.26 -14.31 -17.00
CA VAL A 255 -7.61 -15.17 -18.01
C VAL A 255 -6.34 -15.80 -17.44
N SER A 256 -5.47 -14.99 -16.83
CA SER A 256 -4.18 -15.48 -16.30
C SER A 256 -4.36 -16.51 -15.18
N LEU A 257 -5.30 -16.29 -14.26
CA LEU A 257 -5.57 -17.24 -13.17
C LEU A 257 -6.25 -18.51 -13.67
N PHE A 258 -7.16 -18.40 -14.64
CA PHE A 258 -7.78 -19.57 -15.26
C PHE A 258 -6.73 -20.42 -15.99
N THR A 259 -5.83 -19.80 -16.76
CA THR A 259 -4.71 -20.48 -17.40
C THR A 259 -3.76 -21.10 -16.37
N LEU A 260 -3.42 -20.40 -15.29
CA LEU A 260 -2.57 -20.92 -14.23
C LEU A 260 -3.19 -22.17 -13.57
N GLY A 261 -4.47 -22.10 -13.21
CA GLY A 261 -5.19 -23.21 -12.57
C GLY A 261 -5.33 -24.44 -13.47
N THR A 262 -5.64 -24.24 -14.75
CA THR A 262 -5.72 -25.33 -15.73
C THR A 262 -4.35 -25.97 -15.98
N CYS A 263 -3.29 -25.18 -16.11
CA CYS A 263 -1.93 -25.70 -16.28
C CYS A 263 -1.45 -26.50 -15.06
N LEU A 264 -1.68 -26.00 -13.85
CA LEU A 264 -1.30 -26.72 -12.63
C LEU A 264 -2.08 -28.03 -12.45
N THR A 265 -3.36 -28.05 -12.83
CA THR A 265 -4.18 -29.27 -12.80
C THR A 265 -3.70 -30.30 -13.83
N ALA A 266 -3.34 -29.84 -15.03
CA ALA A 266 -2.77 -30.69 -16.07
C ALA A 266 -1.42 -31.29 -15.67
N ILE A 267 -0.56 -30.50 -14.99
CA ILE A 267 0.71 -30.98 -14.42
C ILE A 267 0.45 -32.01 -13.31
N GLY A 268 -0.58 -31.82 -12.49
CA GLY A 268 -0.92 -32.74 -11.40
C GLY A 268 -1.47 -34.10 -11.86
N HIS A 269 -2.15 -34.16 -13.01
CA HIS A 269 -2.70 -35.40 -13.57
C HIS A 269 -1.76 -36.11 -14.56
N SER A 270 -0.68 -35.45 -15.01
CA SER A 270 0.25 -36.03 -15.98
C SER A 270 1.49 -36.58 -15.27
N ASP A 271 1.73 -37.88 -15.38
CA ASP A 271 2.95 -38.54 -14.86
C ASP A 271 4.25 -38.06 -15.57
N LYS A 272 4.12 -37.46 -16.76
CA LYS A 272 5.25 -36.89 -17.51
C LYS A 272 5.39 -35.39 -17.21
N LYS A 273 6.63 -34.93 -17.02
CA LYS A 273 6.96 -33.50 -16.92
C LYS A 273 6.58 -32.77 -18.20
N VAL A 274 5.43 -32.11 -18.19
CA VAL A 274 4.94 -31.30 -19.31
C VAL A 274 5.61 -29.94 -19.27
N THR A 275 6.74 -29.79 -19.98
CA THR A 275 7.56 -28.57 -19.98
C THR A 275 6.81 -27.34 -20.50
N TRP A 276 5.93 -27.49 -21.50
CA TRP A 276 5.13 -26.37 -22.01
C TRP A 276 4.11 -25.87 -20.98
N ALA A 277 3.49 -26.76 -20.20
CA ALA A 277 2.54 -26.41 -19.16
C ALA A 277 3.24 -25.72 -17.98
N ALA A 278 4.47 -26.15 -17.67
CA ALA A 278 5.32 -25.50 -16.68
C ALA A 278 5.66 -24.05 -17.08
N VAL A 279 6.16 -23.84 -18.30
CA VAL A 279 6.47 -22.50 -18.81
C VAL A 279 5.22 -21.63 -18.85
N LEU A 280 4.08 -22.17 -19.30
CA LEU A 280 2.83 -21.44 -19.35
C LEU A 280 2.33 -21.06 -17.96
N SER A 281 2.44 -21.95 -16.95
CA SER A 281 2.07 -21.64 -15.57
C SER A 281 2.90 -20.48 -15.00
N ILE A 282 4.21 -20.47 -15.26
CA ILE A 282 5.11 -19.41 -14.82
C ILE A 282 4.74 -18.09 -15.53
N ALA A 283 4.54 -18.12 -16.85
CA ALA A 283 4.14 -16.96 -17.63
C ALA A 283 2.79 -16.39 -17.18
N SER A 284 1.80 -17.24 -16.93
CA SER A 284 0.50 -16.85 -16.41
C SER A 284 0.59 -16.22 -15.02
N MET A 285 1.51 -16.68 -14.17
CA MET A 285 1.75 -16.04 -12.88
C MET A 285 2.35 -14.63 -13.03
N TYR A 286 3.33 -14.44 -13.92
CA TYR A 286 3.84 -13.09 -14.19
C TYR A 286 2.78 -12.18 -14.82
N SER A 287 1.96 -12.73 -15.71
CA SER A 287 0.84 -12.03 -16.34
C SER A 287 -0.24 -11.62 -15.33
N SER A 288 -0.55 -12.46 -14.34
CA SER A 288 -1.51 -12.10 -13.29
C SER A 288 -0.99 -10.97 -12.40
N VAL A 289 0.30 -11.01 -12.04
CA VAL A 289 0.96 -9.94 -11.29
C VAL A 289 0.95 -8.65 -12.09
N ALA A 290 1.39 -8.68 -13.36
CA ALA A 290 1.41 -7.51 -14.23
C ALA A 290 0.01 -6.91 -14.43
N SER A 291 -0.99 -7.75 -14.71
CA SER A 291 -2.39 -7.31 -14.88
C SER A 291 -2.92 -6.65 -13.61
N PHE A 292 -2.61 -7.20 -12.44
CA PHE A 292 -3.01 -6.60 -11.16
C PHE A 292 -2.35 -5.23 -10.93
N SER A 293 -1.03 -5.12 -11.16
CA SER A 293 -0.30 -3.86 -10.96
C SER A 293 -0.80 -2.73 -11.88
N ILE A 294 -1.23 -3.05 -13.11
CA ILE A 294 -1.73 -2.05 -14.08
C ILE A 294 -3.07 -1.45 -13.63
N GLY A 295 -4.00 -2.27 -13.13
CA GLY A 295 -5.34 -1.77 -12.83
C GLY A 295 -5.55 -1.45 -11.39
N ALA A 296 -5.17 -2.38 -10.53
CA ALA A 296 -5.50 -2.38 -9.11
C ALA A 296 -4.45 -1.70 -8.25
N GLY A 297 -3.23 -1.48 -8.77
CA GLY A 297 -2.16 -0.76 -8.08
C GLY A 297 -2.63 0.62 -7.62
N PRO A 298 -2.74 1.63 -8.51
CA PRO A 298 -2.88 3.05 -8.14
C PRO A 298 -4.10 3.49 -7.31
N ASN A 299 -4.93 2.57 -6.81
CA ASN A 299 -6.31 2.84 -6.39
C ASN A 299 -6.56 3.07 -4.91
#